data_AF-A0A9P3PQ90-F1
#
_entry.id   AF-A0A9P3PQ90-F1
#
_cell.length_a   1.000
_cell.length_b   1.000
_cell.length_c   1.000
_cell.angle_alpha   90.00
_cell.angle_beta   90.00
_cell.angle_gamma   90.00
#
_symmetry.space_group_name_H-M   'P 1'
#
loop_
_entity.id
_entity.type
_entity.pdbx_description
1 polymer ?
#
loop_
_entity_poly.entity_id
_entity_poly.type
_entity_poly.pdbx_seq_one_letter_code
_entity_poly.pdbx_strand_id
1 'polypeptide(L)'
;MFTRTSSVAAYLLLALPLLSLAAPEASCSGNLSPYCCETYSLTPRGYVGSKCTAIRSFGPVCRTNVLCCQKIEAGIAYYCGQPTKA
;
A
#
# COMPACT_ATOMS: atom_id res chain seq x y z
N MET A 1 50.58 -38.77 3.66
CA MET A 1 50.70 -37.68 4.64
C MET A 1 49.39 -36.89 4.64
N PHE A 2 48.88 -36.61 5.84
CA PHE A 2 47.62 -35.95 6.14
C PHE A 2 47.70 -34.42 5.97
N THR A 3 46.51 -33.82 5.87
CA THR A 3 46.08 -32.42 6.13
C THR A 3 46.55 -31.26 5.24
N ARG A 4 45.57 -30.64 4.55
CA ARG A 4 45.24 -29.22 4.76
C ARG A 4 43.82 -28.86 4.33
N THR A 5 43.02 -28.62 5.35
CA THR A 5 41.72 -27.95 5.40
C THR A 5 41.83 -26.46 5.05
N SER A 6 40.67 -25.86 4.73
CA SER A 6 40.39 -24.41 4.59
C SER A 6 40.86 -23.79 3.27
N SER A 7 40.00 -23.15 2.49
CA SER A 7 39.20 -22.01 2.94
C SER A 7 37.79 -21.98 2.35
N VAL A 8 36.83 -22.10 3.25
CA VAL A 8 35.47 -21.60 3.09
C VAL A 8 35.52 -20.07 2.99
N ALA A 9 34.51 -19.51 2.33
CA ALA A 9 34.01 -18.15 2.53
C ALA A 9 34.83 -16.99 1.94
N ALA A 10 34.63 -16.75 0.64
CA ALA A 10 34.72 -15.40 0.08
C ALA A 10 33.49 -15.10 -0.82
N TYR A 11 32.31 -15.54 -0.40
CA TYR A 11 31.04 -14.97 -0.88
C TYR A 11 30.70 -13.77 0.01
N LEU A 12 31.53 -12.72 -0.09
CA LEU A 12 31.31 -11.47 0.63
C LEU A 12 30.19 -10.69 -0.06
N LEU A 13 28.96 -11.03 0.32
CA LEU A 13 27.89 -10.07 0.63
C LEU A 13 27.74 -8.90 -0.35
N LEU A 14 27.34 -9.19 -1.58
CA LEU A 14 26.52 -8.31 -2.42
C LEU A 14 25.08 -8.22 -1.89
N ALA A 15 24.92 -8.07 -0.57
CA ALA A 15 23.64 -7.78 0.05
C ALA A 15 23.40 -6.28 -0.09
N LEU A 16 23.07 -5.83 -1.30
CA LEU A 16 22.26 -4.63 -1.44
C LEU A 16 21.04 -4.87 -0.54
N PRO A 17 20.81 -4.09 0.51
CA PRO A 17 19.48 -4.04 1.06
C PRO A 17 18.66 -3.47 -0.10
N LEU A 18 17.89 -4.34 -0.75
CA LEU A 18 16.76 -3.92 -1.55
C LEU A 18 16.00 -2.97 -0.63
N LEU A 19 16.14 -1.67 -0.92
CA LEU A 19 15.28 -0.64 -0.40
C LEU A 19 13.89 -1.04 -0.86
N SER A 20 13.22 -1.87 -0.06
CA SER A 20 11.79 -2.05 -0.08
C SER A 20 11.24 -0.70 0.33
N LEU A 21 11.13 0.21 -0.65
CA LEU A 21 10.13 1.26 -0.62
C LEU A 21 8.80 0.52 -0.54
N ALA A 22 8.41 0.13 0.67
CA ALA A 22 7.03 -0.10 0.98
C ALA A 22 6.34 1.20 0.59
N ALA A 23 5.61 1.16 -0.54
CA ALA A 23 4.69 2.22 -0.88
C ALA A 23 3.89 2.48 0.41
N PRO A 24 3.69 3.75 0.83
CA PRO A 24 3.03 4.04 2.09
C PRO A 24 1.73 3.24 2.09
N GLU A 25 1.67 2.22 2.94
CA GLU A 25 0.48 1.43 3.14
C GLU A 25 -0.49 2.47 3.70
N ALA A 26 -1.36 2.98 2.83
CA ALA A 26 -2.33 3.98 3.19
C ALA A 26 -3.18 3.34 4.28
N SER A 27 -2.80 3.61 5.52
CA SER A 27 -3.31 2.90 6.68
C SER A 27 -4.59 3.59 7.04
N CYS A 28 -5.68 3.00 6.57
CA CYS A 28 -7.01 3.39 6.97
C CYS A 28 -7.20 2.98 8.42
N SER A 29 -7.48 3.97 9.27
CA SER A 29 -7.74 3.71 10.68
C SER A 29 -9.11 3.08 10.87
N GLY A 30 -9.21 2.15 11.82
CA GLY A 30 -10.46 1.49 12.21
C GLY A 30 -11.00 0.51 11.18
N ASN A 31 -12.33 0.54 10.96
CA ASN A 31 -13.04 -0.38 10.06
C ASN A 31 -13.22 0.20 8.64
N LEU A 32 -12.27 1.02 8.19
CA LEU A 32 -12.28 1.64 6.87
C LEU A 32 -11.35 0.86 5.95
N SER A 33 -11.78 0.62 4.71
CA SER A 33 -10.95 -0.04 3.70
C SER A 33 -10.32 0.97 2.75
N PRO A 34 -9.07 0.76 2.32
CA PRO A 34 -8.41 1.62 1.35
C PRO A 34 -8.95 1.38 -0.07
N TYR A 35 -9.31 2.45 -0.75
CA TYR A 35 -9.76 2.46 -2.14
C TYR A 35 -8.96 3.46 -2.97
N CYS A 36 -8.66 3.06 -4.20
CA CYS A 36 -8.16 3.92 -5.25
C CYS A 36 -9.30 4.53 -6.02
N CYS A 37 -9.44 5.84 -5.99
CA CYS A 37 -10.46 6.55 -6.76
C CYS A 37 -9.81 7.40 -7.85
N GLU A 38 -10.48 7.52 -9.00
CA GLU A 38 -10.03 8.42 -10.07
C GLU A 38 -10.23 9.87 -9.62
N THR A 39 -11.43 10.16 -9.11
CA THR A 39 -11.80 11.48 -8.58
C THR A 39 -12.46 11.34 -7.21
N TYR A 40 -12.47 12.43 -6.46
CA TYR A 40 -13.20 12.53 -5.21
C TYR A 40 -13.87 13.88 -5.06
N SER A 41 -14.91 13.94 -4.24
CA SER A 41 -15.62 15.16 -3.90
C SER A 41 -15.85 15.20 -2.40
N LEU A 42 -15.65 16.38 -1.81
CA LEU A 42 -15.99 16.63 -0.42
C LEU A 42 -17.49 16.90 -0.31
N THR A 43 -18.14 16.20 0.60
CA THR A 43 -19.56 16.36 0.93
C THR A 43 -19.67 16.71 2.41
N PRO A 44 -20.81 17.25 2.89
CA PRO A 44 -21.02 17.51 4.31
C PRO A 44 -20.94 16.24 5.19
N ARG A 45 -20.96 15.04 4.60
CA ARG A 45 -20.80 13.75 5.30
C ARG A 45 -19.39 13.14 5.17
N GLY A 46 -18.43 13.87 4.61
CA GLY A 46 -17.07 13.39 4.32
C GLY A 46 -16.79 13.29 2.83
N TYR A 47 -15.80 12.50 2.43
CA TYR A 47 -15.44 12.34 1.03
C TYR A 47 -16.29 11.27 0.35
N VAL A 48 -16.55 11.48 -0.94
CA VAL A 48 -17.14 10.49 -1.85
C VAL A 48 -16.19 10.33 -3.03
N GLY A 49 -15.80 9.10 -3.32
CA GLY A 49 -14.92 8.78 -4.44
C GLY A 49 -15.70 8.22 -5.63
N SER A 50 -15.26 8.53 -6.85
CA SER A 50 -15.83 7.96 -8.09
C SER A 50 -14.82 7.09 -8.83
N LYS A 51 -15.33 6.05 -9.50
CA LYS A 51 -14.54 5.00 -10.16
C LYS A 51 -13.50 4.38 -9.22
N CYS A 52 -13.95 4.03 -8.03
CA CYS A 52 -13.10 3.50 -6.98
C CYS A 52 -12.86 2.00 -7.14
N THR A 53 -11.65 1.56 -6.82
CA THR A 53 -11.24 0.14 -6.82
C THR A 53 -10.57 -0.18 -5.49
N ALA A 54 -10.88 -1.33 -4.89
CA ALA A 54 -10.28 -1.73 -3.61
C ALA A 54 -8.77 -1.93 -3.75
N ILE A 55 -7.98 -1.34 -2.84
CA ILE A 55 -6.55 -1.59 -2.76
C ILE A 55 -6.38 -2.89 -1.99
N ARG A 56 -5.89 -3.93 -2.67
CA ARG A 56 -5.50 -5.20 -2.03
C ARG A 56 -3.99 -5.27 -1.90
N SER A 57 -3.46 -6.06 -0.98
CA SER A 57 -2.01 -6.20 -0.70
C SER A 57 -1.15 -6.63 -1.90
N PHE A 58 -1.78 -7.12 -2.99
CA PHE A 58 -1.15 -7.43 -4.27
C PHE A 58 -1.81 -6.68 -5.45
N GLY A 59 -2.46 -5.55 -5.16
CA GLY A 59 -3.21 -4.74 -6.12
C GLY A 59 -2.37 -3.62 -6.75
N PRO A 60 -2.95 -2.90 -7.73
CA PRO A 60 -2.28 -1.77 -8.37
C PRO A 60 -1.90 -0.72 -7.32
N VAL A 61 -0.63 -0.29 -7.35
CA VAL A 61 -0.18 0.84 -6.55
C VAL A 61 -1.01 2.05 -6.95
N CYS A 62 -1.75 2.59 -5.99
CA CYS A 62 -2.59 3.75 -6.22
C CYS A 62 -1.74 4.96 -6.60
N ARG A 63 -1.84 5.43 -7.84
CA ARG A 63 -1.07 6.60 -8.30
C ARG A 63 -1.83 7.92 -8.20
N THR A 64 -3.12 7.87 -7.91
CA THR A 64 -4.02 9.02 -7.94
C THR A 64 -4.45 9.40 -6.53
N ASN A 65 -5.66 9.02 -6.13
CA ASN A 65 -6.31 9.45 -4.91
C ASN A 65 -6.67 8.24 -4.06
N VAL A 66 -5.93 8.06 -2.97
CA VAL A 66 -6.27 7.04 -1.98
C VAL A 66 -7.28 7.62 -1.00
N LEU A 67 -8.40 6.92 -0.82
CA LEU A 67 -9.42 7.23 0.17
C LEU A 67 -9.71 6.02 1.04
N CYS A 68 -9.99 6.28 2.31
CA CYS A 68 -10.38 5.26 3.29
C CYS A 68 -11.89 5.27 3.45
N CYS A 69 -12.58 4.30 2.87
CA CYS A 69 -14.05 4.30 2.77
C CYS A 69 -14.67 3.11 3.49
N GLN A 70 -15.89 3.32 3.99
CA GLN A 70 -16.62 2.27 4.68
C GLN A 70 -17.37 1.34 3.71
N LYS A 71 -17.91 1.90 2.61
CA LYS A 71 -18.64 1.12 1.61
C LYS A 71 -18.34 1.58 0.20
N ILE A 72 -18.48 0.66 -0.75
CA ILE A 72 -18.44 0.93 -2.20
C ILE A 72 -19.65 0.30 -2.86
N GLU A 73 -20.33 1.06 -3.72
CA GLU A 73 -21.47 0.58 -4.53
C GLU A 73 -21.34 1.10 -5.96
N ALA A 74 -21.41 0.19 -6.94
CA ALA A 74 -21.28 0.51 -8.37
C ALA A 74 -20.05 1.38 -8.72
N GLY A 75 -18.92 1.18 -8.03
CA GLY A 75 -17.69 1.96 -8.25
C GLY A 75 -17.70 3.35 -7.60
N ILE A 76 -18.71 3.69 -6.80
CA ILE A 76 -18.76 4.90 -5.98
C ILE A 76 -18.48 4.52 -4.54
N ALA A 77 -17.46 5.12 -3.93
CA ALA A 77 -17.12 4.89 -2.54
C ALA A 77 -17.71 5.99 -1.65
N TYR A 78 -18.37 5.59 -0.56
CA TYR A 78 -19.09 6.47 0.35
C TYR A 78 -18.50 6.45 1.75
N TYR A 79 -18.78 7.52 2.50
CA TYR A 79 -18.30 7.70 3.87
C TYR A 79 -16.78 7.56 3.94
N CYS A 80 -16.09 8.28 3.06
CA CYS A 80 -14.64 8.22 2.95
C CYS A 80 -13.96 9.29 3.79
N GLY A 81 -12.82 8.93 4.37
CA GLY A 81 -11.83 9.83 4.96
C GLY A 81 -10.53 9.84 4.15
N GLN A 82 -9.70 10.84 4.40
CA GLN A 82 -8.32 10.81 3.91
C GLN A 82 -7.51 9.80 4.71
N PRO A 83 -6.54 9.10 4.09
CA PRO A 83 -5.63 8.25 4.82
C PRO A 83 -4.83 9.09 5.82
N THR A 84 -4.74 8.60 7.05
CA THR A 84 -3.81 9.15 8.03
C THR A 84 -2.39 8.90 7.54
N LYS A 85 -1.54 9.94 7.51
CA LYS A 85 -0.10 9.73 7.36
C LYS A 85 0.37 8.90 8.56
N ALA A 86 0.94 7.73 8.29
CA ALA A 86 1.74 6.99 9.26
C ALA A 86 3.02 7.79 9.58
#